data_AF-A0A3D4T266-F1
#
_entry.id   AF-A0A3D4T266-F1
#
_cell.length_a   1.000
_cell.length_b   1.000
_cell.length_c   1.000
_cell.angle_alpha   90.00
_cell.angle_beta   90.00
_cell.angle_gamma   90.00
#
_symmetry.space_group_name_H-M   'P 1'
#
loop_
_entity.id
_entity.type
_entity.pdbx_description
1 polymer ?
#
loop_
_entity_poly.entity_id
_entity_poly.type
_entity_poly.pdbx_seq_one_letter_code
_entity_poly.pdbx_strand_id
1 'polypeptide(L)'
;EVIELLVTGMAFGLMGMNVRESIFDEEVQHLRPVMWGLVISVVLVAVRALWMSTLLWQNMRKRGLYRAPVRWTDVLLLTWAGMRGLVTFALVLSLSPADFPMRDEFTIVAFIVLLCTMVIPGLTLPWLTDYLRRRYDLHDLADAATEEAMDEAHRAAVAVVTRKLADEVITPETAARISERLNVIRSPSALDDGDDGVADADEDARLRRQKRERAARTAIEIRRESLNAAQRSLAAARYRKGVDPTAVAEKMHELDRRLLALPHGEER
;
A
#
# COMPACT_ATOMS: atom_id res chain seq x y z
N GLU A 1 2.15 5.41 21.33
CA GLU A 1 0.69 5.43 21.06
C GLU A 1 -0.13 5.94 22.24
N VAL A 2 -0.21 5.25 23.38
CA VAL A 2 -1.04 5.70 24.52
C VAL A 2 -0.62 7.07 25.07
N ILE A 3 0.68 7.33 25.23
CA ILE A 3 1.21 8.63 25.68
C ILE A 3 0.86 9.75 24.70
N GLU A 4 0.96 9.47 23.40
CA GLU A 4 0.66 10.45 22.34
C GLU A 4 -0.83 10.82 22.33
N LEU A 5 -1.71 9.82 22.50
CA LEU A 5 -3.15 10.04 22.64
C LEU A 5 -3.48 10.88 23.87
N LEU A 6 -2.85 10.57 25.02
CA LEU A 6 -3.03 11.32 26.26
C LEU A 6 -2.54 12.77 26.13
N VAL A 7 -1.36 13.00 25.57
CA VAL A 7 -0.79 14.33 25.35
C VAL A 7 -1.66 15.13 24.38
N THR A 8 -2.09 14.51 23.29
CA THR A 8 -2.97 15.15 22.30
C THR A 8 -4.32 15.51 22.90
N GLY A 9 -4.94 14.59 23.65
CA GLY A 9 -6.21 14.83 24.34
C GLY A 9 -6.09 15.94 25.40
N MET A 10 -5.02 15.95 26.18
CA MET A 10 -4.74 17.01 27.16
C MET A 10 -4.53 18.37 26.48
N ALA A 11 -3.79 18.42 25.37
CA ALA A 11 -3.59 19.64 24.59
C ALA A 11 -4.92 20.22 24.07
N PHE A 12 -5.79 19.38 23.51
CA PHE A 12 -7.13 19.80 23.08
C PHE A 12 -8.01 20.27 24.24
N GLY A 13 -7.95 19.59 25.39
CA GLY A 13 -8.66 20.00 26.60
C GLY A 13 -8.23 21.39 27.08
N LEU A 14 -6.92 21.61 27.19
CA LEU A 14 -6.33 22.91 27.58
C LEU A 14 -6.69 24.02 26.57
N MET A 15 -6.72 23.70 25.29
CA MET A 15 -7.13 24.64 24.26
C MET A 15 -8.58 25.08 24.43
N GLY A 16 -9.49 24.11 24.64
CA GLY A 16 -10.91 24.38 24.87
C GLY A 16 -11.14 25.25 26.10
N MET A 17 -10.33 25.09 27.15
CA MET A 17 -10.37 25.92 28.35
C MET A 17 -9.91 27.37 28.07
N ASN A 18 -8.76 27.56 27.41
CA ASN A 18 -8.25 28.91 27.06
C ASN A 18 -9.24 29.67 26.17
N VAL A 19 -9.90 28.98 25.24
CA VAL A 19 -10.89 29.57 24.33
C VAL A 19 -12.16 29.92 25.09
N ARG A 20 -12.59 29.08 26.03
CA ARG A 20 -13.73 29.39 26.91
C ARG A 20 -13.46 30.70 27.66
N GLU A 21 -12.31 30.84 28.30
CA GLU A 21 -11.94 32.04 29.05
C GLU A 21 -11.94 33.28 28.14
N SER A 22 -11.36 33.19 26.94
CA SER A 22 -11.33 34.30 25.97
C SER A 22 -12.70 34.68 25.37
N ILE A 23 -13.66 33.74 25.30
CA ILE A 23 -15.02 34.01 24.80
C ILE A 23 -15.91 34.65 25.87
N PHE A 24 -15.65 34.38 27.16
CA PHE A 24 -16.44 34.92 28.27
C PHE A 24 -15.98 36.31 28.73
N ASP A 25 -14.91 36.87 28.15
CA ASP A 25 -14.57 38.28 28.30
C ASP A 25 -15.45 39.15 27.37
N GLU A 26 -16.33 39.96 27.98
CA GLU A 26 -17.42 40.72 27.34
C GLU A 26 -16.96 41.91 26.46
N GLU A 27 -15.66 42.17 26.30
CA GLU A 27 -15.16 43.43 25.68
C GLU A 27 -14.78 43.35 24.18
N VAL A 28 -14.81 42.18 23.53
CA VAL A 28 -14.30 42.05 22.14
C VAL A 28 -15.43 41.94 21.13
N GLN A 29 -15.45 42.79 20.09
CA GLN A 29 -16.37 42.63 18.96
C GLN A 29 -16.04 41.33 18.17
N HIS A 30 -16.65 40.21 18.57
CA HIS A 30 -16.25 38.85 18.19
C HIS A 30 -16.38 38.51 16.69
N LEU A 31 -17.09 39.31 15.88
CA LEU A 31 -17.34 38.97 14.46
C LEU A 31 -16.10 39.12 13.57
N ARG A 32 -15.24 40.11 13.82
CA ARG A 32 -14.05 40.39 12.98
C ARG A 32 -12.96 39.31 13.10
N PRO A 33 -12.54 38.88 14.31
CA PRO A 33 -11.53 37.84 14.46
C PRO A 33 -11.98 36.51 13.86
N VAL A 34 -13.27 36.18 13.96
CA VAL A 34 -13.85 34.96 13.36
C VAL A 34 -13.69 34.94 11.85
N MET A 35 -14.02 36.05 11.19
CA MET A 35 -13.87 36.18 9.74
C MET A 35 -12.41 36.05 9.30
N TRP A 36 -11.48 36.67 10.01
CA TRP A 36 -10.04 36.54 9.73
C TRP A 36 -9.56 35.11 9.91
N GLY A 37 -9.98 34.41 10.97
CA GLY A 37 -9.66 32.99 11.17
C GLY A 37 -10.16 32.09 10.04
N LEU A 38 -11.38 32.34 9.55
CA LEU A 38 -11.92 31.60 8.41
C LEU A 38 -11.12 31.86 7.12
N VAL A 39 -10.81 33.13 6.82
CA VAL A 39 -10.01 33.51 5.65
C VAL A 39 -8.63 32.87 5.70
N ILE A 40 -7.95 32.94 6.84
CA ILE A 40 -6.62 32.34 7.03
C ILE A 40 -6.70 30.82 6.84
N SER A 41 -7.75 30.17 7.35
CA SER A 41 -7.96 28.73 7.17
C SER A 41 -8.05 28.35 5.68
N VAL A 42 -8.86 29.10 4.91
CA VAL A 42 -9.01 28.90 3.46
C VAL A 42 -7.67 29.12 2.73
N VAL A 43 -6.95 30.18 3.08
CA VAL A 43 -5.63 30.49 2.49
C VAL A 43 -4.64 29.36 2.79
N LEU A 44 -4.57 28.86 4.02
CA LEU A 44 -3.68 27.76 4.38
C LEU A 44 -3.98 26.47 3.61
N VAL A 45 -5.28 26.16 3.42
CA VAL A 45 -5.72 25.02 2.60
C VAL A 45 -5.29 25.22 1.15
N ALA A 46 -5.48 26.43 0.59
CA ALA A 46 -5.11 26.76 -0.78
C ALA A 46 -3.60 26.70 -1.02
N VAL A 47 -2.79 27.27 -0.12
CA VAL A 47 -1.31 27.23 -0.18
C VAL A 47 -0.82 25.78 -0.19
N ARG A 48 -1.39 24.93 0.66
CA ARG A 48 -1.02 23.50 0.71
C ARG A 48 -1.42 22.78 -0.58
N ALA A 49 -2.64 23.02 -1.07
CA ALA A 49 -3.11 22.44 -2.33
C ALA A 49 -2.22 22.86 -3.51
N LEU A 50 -1.79 24.13 -3.53
CA LEU A 50 -0.89 24.66 -4.54
C LEU A 50 0.51 24.03 -4.48
N TRP A 51 1.07 23.87 -3.28
CA TRP A 51 2.35 23.20 -3.08
C TRP A 51 2.28 21.73 -3.56
N MET A 52 1.21 21.02 -3.19
CA MET A 52 1.02 19.62 -3.56
C MET A 52 0.75 19.45 -5.06
N SER A 53 0.03 20.39 -5.68
CA SER A 53 -0.17 20.45 -7.13
C SER A 53 1.14 20.75 -7.88
N THR A 54 2.00 21.59 -7.30
CA THR A 54 3.33 21.87 -7.85
C THR A 54 4.20 20.61 -7.85
N LEU A 55 4.12 19.79 -6.81
CA LEU A 55 4.81 18.49 -6.75
C LEU A 55 4.33 17.53 -7.85
N LEU A 56 3.02 17.47 -8.12
CA LEU A 56 2.48 16.68 -9.23
C LEU A 56 2.99 17.18 -10.58
N TRP A 57 3.00 18.50 -10.78
CA TRP A 57 3.50 19.10 -12.02
C TRP A 57 4.99 18.80 -12.24
N GLN A 58 5.81 18.86 -11.19
CA GLN A 58 7.21 18.47 -11.25
C GLN A 58 7.37 16.97 -11.57
N ASN A 59 6.53 16.10 -10.99
CA ASN A 59 6.58 14.66 -11.24
C ASN A 59 6.20 14.32 -12.70
N MET A 60 5.18 15.00 -13.24
CA MET A 60 4.78 14.89 -14.65
C MET A 60 5.91 15.37 -15.58
N ARG A 61 6.58 16.48 -15.25
CA ARG A 61 7.66 17.05 -16.06
C ARG A 61 8.94 16.20 -16.04
N LYS A 62 9.20 15.46 -14.96
CA LYS A 62 10.40 14.61 -14.79
C LYS A 62 10.16 13.12 -15.03
N ARG A 63 9.10 12.74 -15.76
CA ARG A 63 8.80 11.34 -16.17
C ARG A 63 8.79 10.33 -15.01
N GLY A 64 8.28 10.69 -13.84
CA GLY A 64 7.99 9.70 -12.79
C GLY A 64 9.19 9.23 -11.96
N LEU A 65 10.24 10.05 -11.78
CA LEU A 65 11.32 9.74 -10.83
C LEU A 65 10.84 9.63 -9.37
N TYR A 66 9.69 10.22 -9.01
CA TYR A 66 9.16 10.23 -7.64
C TYR A 66 7.93 9.32 -7.52
N ARG A 67 7.92 8.47 -6.48
CA ARG A 67 6.88 7.45 -6.20
C ARG A 67 5.49 8.03 -5.90
N ALA A 68 5.37 9.32 -5.56
CA ALA A 68 4.10 10.00 -5.29
C ALA A 68 4.27 11.53 -5.38
N PRO A 69 3.23 12.31 -5.71
CA PRO A 69 1.91 11.93 -6.23
C PRO A 69 1.92 11.74 -7.75
N VAL A 70 1.21 10.73 -8.26
CA VAL A 70 1.11 10.43 -9.70
C VAL A 70 -0.23 10.90 -10.28
N ARG A 71 -1.25 11.07 -9.45
CA ARG A 71 -2.59 11.56 -9.83
C ARG A 71 -3.00 12.78 -9.01
N TRP A 72 -3.93 13.56 -9.56
CA TRP A 72 -4.59 14.67 -8.84
C TRP A 72 -5.38 14.18 -7.61
N THR A 73 -5.85 12.94 -7.64
CA THR A 73 -6.47 12.27 -6.47
C THR A 73 -5.49 12.12 -5.32
N ASP A 74 -4.24 11.75 -5.60
CA ASP A 74 -3.20 11.58 -4.59
C ASP A 74 -2.82 12.93 -3.98
N VAL A 75 -2.76 13.98 -4.82
CA VAL A 75 -2.55 15.37 -4.38
C VAL A 75 -3.63 15.78 -3.39
N LEU A 76 -4.89 15.50 -3.72
CA LEU A 76 -6.02 15.82 -2.85
C LEU A 76 -5.92 15.01 -1.55
N LEU A 77 -5.73 13.69 -1.63
CA LEU A 77 -5.57 12.83 -0.46
C LEU A 77 -4.41 13.27 0.45
N LEU A 78 -3.23 13.58 -0.09
CA LEU A 78 -2.08 14.06 0.70
C LEU A 78 -2.28 15.47 1.28
N THR A 79 -3.01 16.32 0.56
CA THR A 79 -3.38 17.65 1.06
C THR A 79 -4.32 17.54 2.28
N TRP A 80 -5.22 16.55 2.24
CA TRP A 80 -6.22 16.29 3.28
C TRP A 80 -5.69 15.43 4.44
N ALA A 81 -4.84 14.43 4.20
CA ALA A 81 -4.33 13.46 5.18
C ALA A 81 -3.17 13.96 6.07
N GLY A 82 -2.95 15.27 6.16
CA GLY A 82 -1.87 15.82 6.99
C GLY A 82 -2.15 15.67 8.49
N MET A 83 -1.18 15.15 9.25
CA MET A 83 -1.16 15.21 10.72
C MET A 83 -1.16 16.68 11.13
N ARG A 84 -2.31 17.19 11.58
CA ARG A 84 -2.48 18.60 11.92
C ARG A 84 -2.52 18.80 13.42
N GLY A 85 -2.03 19.95 13.85
CA GLY A 85 -2.63 20.68 14.96
C GLY A 85 -1.82 20.83 16.23
N LEU A 86 -1.07 19.80 16.65
CA LEU A 86 -0.41 19.85 17.96
C LEU A 86 0.77 20.84 17.99
N VAL A 87 1.57 20.88 16.93
CA VAL A 87 2.74 21.79 16.84
C VAL A 87 2.29 23.24 16.75
N THR A 88 1.29 23.56 15.91
CA THR A 88 0.74 24.91 15.81
C THR A 88 0.12 25.36 17.14
N PHE A 89 -0.58 24.45 17.83
CA PHE A 89 -1.13 24.74 19.14
C PHE A 89 -0.03 25.00 20.19
N ALA A 90 1.01 24.18 20.23
CA ALA A 90 2.14 24.38 21.13
C ALA A 90 2.81 25.74 20.91
N LEU A 91 2.96 26.17 19.66
CA LEU A 91 3.49 27.49 19.31
C LEU A 91 2.57 28.63 19.79
N VAL A 92 1.25 28.47 19.65
CA VAL A 92 0.27 29.44 20.13
C VAL A 92 0.30 29.57 21.65
N LEU A 93 0.37 28.45 22.37
CA LEU A 93 0.51 28.45 23.83
C LEU A 93 1.86 29.03 24.30
N SER A 94 2.91 28.90 23.48
CA SER A 94 4.23 29.43 23.81
C SER A 94 4.32 30.96 23.73
N LEU A 95 3.33 31.66 23.16
CA LEU A 95 3.32 33.12 23.10
C LEU A 95 3.06 33.71 24.49
N SER A 96 4.03 34.48 25.00
CA SER A 96 3.97 35.10 26.33
C SER A 96 2.87 36.18 26.36
N PRO A 97 2.08 36.30 27.45
CA PRO A 97 1.12 37.38 27.64
C PRO A 97 1.76 38.77 27.79
N ALA A 98 3.04 38.84 28.16
CA ALA A 98 3.74 40.09 28.44
C ALA A 98 4.10 40.89 27.18
N ASP A 99 4.21 40.22 26.02
CA ASP A 99 4.68 40.83 24.78
C ASP A 99 3.54 41.21 23.81
N PHE A 100 2.32 40.72 24.03
CA PHE A 100 1.19 40.89 23.09
C PHE A 100 -0.12 41.26 23.78
N PRO A 101 -0.49 42.56 23.86
CA PRO A 101 -1.74 43.01 24.46
C PRO A 101 -3.01 42.64 23.64
N MET A 102 -2.87 42.01 22.47
CA MET A 102 -3.98 41.59 21.59
C MET A 102 -4.14 40.05 21.55
N ARG A 103 -3.70 39.36 22.61
CA ARG A 103 -3.57 37.89 22.67
C ARG A 103 -4.91 37.16 22.52
N ASP A 104 -5.98 37.74 23.03
CA ASP A 104 -7.31 37.10 23.02
C ASP A 104 -7.84 36.99 21.58
N GLU A 105 -7.66 38.03 20.77
CA GLU A 105 -8.04 38.01 19.35
C GLU A 105 -7.26 36.95 18.55
N PHE A 106 -5.95 36.84 18.77
CA PHE A 106 -5.12 35.82 18.10
C PHE A 106 -5.44 34.40 18.57
N THR A 107 -5.81 34.22 19.83
CA THR A 107 -6.19 32.92 20.39
C THR A 107 -7.48 32.43 19.74
N ILE A 108 -8.47 33.32 19.58
CA ILE A 108 -9.73 33.02 18.86
C ILE A 108 -9.45 32.67 17.39
N VAL A 109 -8.63 33.46 16.69
CA VAL A 109 -8.24 33.21 15.29
C VAL A 109 -7.55 31.85 15.15
N ALA A 110 -6.54 31.57 15.99
CA ALA A 110 -5.81 30.31 15.97
C ALA A 110 -6.71 29.10 16.26
N PHE A 111 -7.67 29.26 17.17
CA PHE A 111 -8.66 28.24 17.46
C PHE A 111 -9.55 27.93 16.27
N ILE A 112 -10.08 28.95 15.61
CA ILE A 112 -10.95 28.79 14.43
C ILE A 112 -10.17 28.15 13.29
N VAL A 113 -8.93 28.59 13.05
CA VAL A 113 -8.04 27.98 12.05
C VAL A 113 -7.80 26.52 12.39
N LEU A 114 -7.51 26.18 13.65
CA LEU A 114 -7.28 24.79 14.05
C LEU A 114 -8.54 23.94 13.89
N LEU A 115 -9.69 24.44 14.34
CA LEU A 115 -10.97 23.74 14.26
C LEU A 115 -11.35 23.50 12.79
N CYS A 116 -11.28 24.52 11.94
CA CYS A 116 -11.54 24.36 10.51
C CYS A 116 -10.53 23.43 9.82
N THR A 117 -9.25 23.47 10.20
CA THR A 117 -8.22 22.63 9.56
C THR A 117 -8.11 21.22 10.13
N MET A 118 -8.67 20.93 11.30
CA MET A 118 -8.70 19.57 11.86
C MET A 118 -10.06 18.90 11.73
N VAL A 119 -11.15 19.59 12.08
CA VAL A 119 -12.49 19.00 12.10
C VAL A 119 -12.98 18.77 10.69
N ILE A 120 -12.87 19.77 9.80
CA ILE A 120 -13.32 19.61 8.42
C ILE A 120 -12.53 18.47 7.77
N PRO A 121 -11.18 18.45 7.78
CA PRO A 121 -10.41 17.33 7.23
C PRO A 121 -10.60 15.99 7.89
N GLY A 122 -10.74 15.94 9.22
CA GLY A 122 -10.96 14.68 9.92
C GLY A 122 -12.27 14.02 9.50
N LEU A 123 -13.35 14.79 9.33
CA LEU A 123 -14.66 14.24 8.98
C LEU A 123 -14.82 14.01 7.47
N THR A 124 -14.23 14.84 6.62
CA THR A 124 -14.39 14.70 5.17
C THR A 124 -13.47 13.65 4.57
N LEU A 125 -12.40 13.23 5.23
CA LEU A 125 -11.46 12.23 4.70
C LEU A 125 -12.13 10.89 4.34
N PRO A 126 -12.93 10.23 5.22
CA PRO A 126 -13.60 8.98 4.87
C PRO A 126 -14.61 9.13 3.72
N TRP A 127 -15.30 10.27 3.65
CA TRP A 127 -16.22 10.55 2.55
C TRP A 127 -15.48 10.81 1.23
N LEU A 128 -14.37 11.55 1.31
CA LEU A 128 -13.56 11.92 0.16
C LEU A 128 -12.84 10.71 -0.43
N THR A 129 -12.29 9.82 0.40
CA THR A 129 -11.67 8.57 -0.07
C THR A 129 -12.68 7.71 -0.80
N ASP A 130 -13.89 7.55 -0.25
CA ASP A 130 -14.93 6.72 -0.84
C ASP A 130 -15.51 7.34 -2.14
N TYR A 131 -15.61 8.67 -2.20
CA TYR A 131 -15.99 9.38 -3.41
C TYR A 131 -14.93 9.26 -4.53
N LEU A 132 -13.65 9.48 -4.19
CA LEU A 132 -12.55 9.35 -5.14
C LEU A 132 -12.43 7.92 -5.66
N ARG A 133 -12.60 6.92 -4.79
CA ARG A 133 -12.61 5.50 -5.15
C ARG A 133 -13.68 5.20 -6.19
N ARG A 134 -14.90 5.66 -5.99
CA ARG A 134 -16.03 5.41 -6.90
C ARG A 134 -15.93 6.14 -8.24
N ARG A 135 -15.31 7.33 -8.28
CA ARG A 135 -15.32 8.18 -9.48
C ARG A 135 -14.12 8.00 -10.40
N TYR A 136 -12.97 7.61 -9.86
CA TYR A 136 -11.71 7.55 -10.62
C TYR A 136 -11.18 6.13 -10.83
N ASP A 137 -12.01 5.13 -10.55
CA ASP A 137 -11.72 3.70 -10.59
C ASP A 137 -10.24 3.43 -10.30
N LEU A 138 -9.83 3.79 -9.07
CA LEU A 138 -8.45 3.72 -8.64
C LEU A 138 -7.89 2.29 -8.72
N HIS A 139 -8.78 1.29 -8.80
CA HIS A 139 -8.45 -0.11 -9.05
C HIS A 139 -8.11 -0.35 -10.53
N ASP A 140 -8.97 0.00 -11.49
CA ASP A 140 -8.86 -0.42 -12.90
C ASP A 140 -7.47 -0.28 -13.55
N LEU A 141 -6.79 0.85 -13.37
CA LEU A 141 -5.46 1.08 -13.97
C LEU A 141 -4.33 0.37 -13.21
N ALA A 142 -4.47 0.27 -11.88
CA ALA A 142 -3.50 -0.44 -11.07
C ALA A 142 -3.65 -1.95 -11.24
N ASP A 143 -4.88 -2.41 -11.35
CA ASP A 143 -5.26 -3.80 -11.55
C ASP A 143 -4.85 -4.26 -12.93
N ALA A 144 -5.08 -3.49 -14.00
CA ALA A 144 -4.65 -3.87 -15.35
C ALA A 144 -3.12 -4.03 -15.46
N ALA A 145 -2.35 -3.08 -14.91
CA ALA A 145 -0.89 -3.17 -14.93
C ALA A 145 -0.36 -4.29 -14.03
N THR A 146 -1.04 -4.55 -12.90
CA THR A 146 -0.70 -5.64 -11.98
C THR A 146 -1.06 -6.99 -12.58
N GLU A 147 -2.21 -7.13 -13.23
CA GLU A 147 -2.66 -8.33 -13.94
C GLU A 147 -1.69 -8.64 -15.09
N GLU A 148 -1.29 -7.65 -15.87
CA GLU A 148 -0.26 -7.83 -16.92
C GLU A 148 1.07 -8.32 -16.33
N ALA A 149 1.48 -7.80 -15.17
CA ALA A 149 2.68 -8.25 -14.46
C ALA A 149 2.54 -9.70 -13.94
N MET A 150 1.36 -10.09 -13.46
CA MET A 150 1.09 -11.47 -13.05
C MET A 150 1.09 -12.42 -14.24
N ASP A 151 0.52 -12.02 -15.37
CA ASP A 151 0.50 -12.80 -16.62
C ASP A 151 1.90 -12.98 -17.21
N GLU A 152 2.74 -11.94 -17.15
CA GLU A 152 4.14 -12.03 -17.52
C GLU A 152 4.90 -13.03 -16.63
N ALA A 153 4.62 -13.03 -15.33
CA ALA A 153 5.23 -13.97 -14.40
C ALA A 153 4.80 -15.40 -14.60
N HIS A 154 3.53 -15.63 -14.89
CA HIS A 154 3.03 -16.94 -15.23
C HIS A 154 3.65 -17.46 -16.54
N ARG A 155 3.73 -16.62 -17.58
CA ARG A 155 4.41 -16.96 -18.84
C ARG A 155 5.88 -17.31 -18.63
N ALA A 156 6.59 -16.56 -17.79
CA ALA A 156 7.99 -16.86 -17.46
C ALA A 156 8.14 -18.23 -16.76
N ALA A 157 7.21 -18.60 -15.89
CA ALA A 157 7.21 -19.90 -15.22
C ALA A 157 6.94 -21.05 -16.20
N VAL A 158 5.92 -20.90 -17.07
CA VAL A 158 5.56 -21.92 -18.08
C VAL A 158 6.67 -22.08 -19.12
N ALA A 159 7.37 -21.00 -19.48
CA ALA A 159 8.50 -21.04 -20.42
C ALA A 159 9.63 -21.97 -19.95
N VAL A 160 9.84 -22.12 -18.64
CA VAL A 160 10.81 -23.08 -18.10
C VAL A 160 10.35 -24.51 -18.37
N VAL A 161 9.07 -24.80 -18.14
CA VAL A 161 8.49 -26.14 -18.37
C VAL A 161 8.53 -26.51 -19.85
N THR A 162 8.15 -25.59 -20.74
CA THR A 162 8.17 -25.83 -22.19
C THR A 162 9.58 -26.03 -22.71
N ARG A 163 10.57 -25.29 -22.20
CA ARG A 163 11.98 -25.51 -22.50
C ARG A 163 12.45 -26.90 -22.07
N LYS A 164 12.15 -27.32 -20.84
CA LYS A 164 12.56 -28.63 -20.32
C LYS A 164 11.86 -29.80 -21.04
N LEU A 165 10.66 -29.57 -21.56
CA LEU A 165 9.97 -30.51 -22.45
C LEU A 165 10.69 -30.61 -23.81
N ALA A 166 11.10 -29.48 -24.39
CA ALA A 166 11.85 -29.45 -25.65
C ALA A 166 13.24 -30.10 -25.54
N ASP A 167 13.89 -29.99 -24.38
CA ASP A 167 15.17 -30.63 -24.07
C ASP A 167 15.04 -32.15 -23.77
N GLU A 168 13.85 -32.75 -23.98
CA GLU A 168 13.52 -34.16 -23.68
C GLU A 168 13.79 -34.61 -22.23
N VAL A 169 13.93 -33.65 -21.30
CA VAL A 169 14.18 -33.94 -19.87
C VAL A 169 12.93 -34.51 -19.20
N ILE A 170 11.75 -34.21 -19.75
CA ILE A 170 10.44 -34.52 -19.16
C ILE A 170 9.52 -35.13 -20.23
N THR A 171 8.63 -36.05 -19.83
CA THR A 171 7.55 -36.54 -20.67
C THR A 171 6.42 -35.52 -20.85
N PRO A 172 5.67 -35.53 -21.97
CA PRO A 172 4.57 -34.59 -22.22
C PRO A 172 3.49 -34.61 -21.13
N GLU A 173 3.21 -35.78 -20.55
CA GLU A 173 2.27 -35.91 -19.43
C GLU A 173 2.74 -35.19 -18.15
N THR A 174 4.05 -35.26 -17.86
CA THR A 174 4.61 -34.62 -16.67
C THR A 174 4.72 -33.11 -16.86
N ALA A 175 5.01 -32.64 -18.07
CA ALA A 175 4.95 -31.22 -18.43
C ALA A 175 3.51 -30.66 -18.30
N ALA A 176 2.49 -31.42 -18.73
CA ALA A 176 1.09 -31.04 -18.56
C ALA A 176 0.70 -30.91 -17.09
N ARG A 177 1.06 -31.88 -16.23
CA ARG A 177 0.80 -31.83 -14.78
C ARG A 177 1.50 -30.66 -14.08
N ILE A 178 2.76 -30.36 -14.45
CA ILE A 178 3.50 -29.22 -13.89
C ILE A 178 2.84 -27.91 -14.33
N SER A 179 2.43 -27.80 -15.59
CA SER A 179 1.75 -26.62 -16.13
C SER A 179 0.36 -26.40 -15.51
N GLU A 180 -0.40 -27.47 -15.29
CA GLU A 180 -1.70 -27.43 -14.61
C GLU A 180 -1.55 -26.96 -13.16
N ARG A 181 -0.55 -27.46 -12.43
CA ARG A 181 -0.23 -26.97 -11.08
C ARG A 181 0.29 -25.52 -11.06
N LEU A 182 0.93 -25.06 -12.14
CA LEU A 182 1.31 -23.66 -12.31
C LEU A 182 0.11 -22.74 -12.62
N ASN A 183 -0.94 -23.27 -13.27
CA ASN A 183 -2.21 -22.54 -13.48
C ASN A 183 -2.92 -22.21 -12.15
N VAL A 184 -2.67 -22.98 -11.10
CA VAL A 184 -3.14 -22.71 -9.72
C VAL A 184 -2.46 -21.48 -9.09
N ILE A 185 -1.55 -20.79 -9.79
CA ILE A 185 -1.06 -19.45 -9.38
C ILE A 185 -2.18 -18.39 -9.53
N ARG A 186 -3.18 -18.64 -10.39
CA ARG A 186 -4.31 -17.73 -10.67
C ARG A 186 -5.46 -17.80 -9.66
N SER A 187 -5.66 -18.93 -8.95
CA SER A 187 -6.76 -19.09 -7.97
C SER A 187 -6.24 -19.18 -6.52
N PRO A 188 -6.86 -18.50 -5.54
CA PRO A 188 -6.43 -18.52 -4.13
C PRO A 188 -6.64 -19.87 -3.42
N SER A 189 -7.19 -20.87 -4.09
CA SER A 189 -7.76 -22.06 -3.46
C SER A 189 -7.20 -23.34 -4.09
N ALA A 190 -6.13 -23.86 -3.48
CA ALA A 190 -5.87 -25.29 -3.38
C ALA A 190 -4.76 -25.51 -2.34
N LEU A 191 -5.17 -25.55 -1.07
CA LEU A 191 -4.52 -26.45 -0.11
C LEU A 191 -5.08 -27.83 -0.42
N ASP A 192 -4.37 -28.59 -1.26
CA ASP A 192 -4.57 -30.02 -1.35
C ASP A 192 -3.20 -30.68 -1.48
N ASP A 193 -2.68 -31.06 -0.32
CA ASP A 193 -1.51 -31.92 -0.16
C ASP A 193 -2.00 -33.36 -0.33
N GLY A 194 -2.38 -33.69 -1.56
CA GLY A 194 -2.68 -35.04 -1.99
C GLY A 194 -1.36 -35.76 -2.29
N ASP A 195 -0.77 -36.33 -1.24
CA ASP A 195 0.11 -37.49 -1.36
C ASP A 195 -0.73 -38.63 -1.96
N ASP A 196 -0.75 -38.72 -3.29
CA ASP A 196 -1.41 -39.81 -4.00
C ASP A 196 -0.55 -41.07 -3.87
N GLY A 197 -0.69 -41.72 -2.71
CA GLY A 197 -0.28 -43.09 -2.48
C GLY A 197 -1.00 -44.02 -3.45
N VAL A 198 -0.32 -44.38 -4.54
CA VAL A 198 -0.78 -45.45 -5.44
C VAL A 198 -0.30 -46.78 -4.87
N ALA A 199 -1.19 -47.45 -4.14
CA ALA A 199 -1.12 -48.90 -3.90
C ALA A 199 -1.48 -49.64 -5.20
N ASP A 200 -0.61 -50.53 -5.68
CA ASP A 200 -0.90 -51.97 -5.75
C ASP A 200 0.24 -52.80 -6.38
N ALA A 201 0.16 -54.10 -6.08
CA ALA A 201 1.11 -55.19 -6.20
C ALA A 201 1.71 -55.46 -7.60
N ASP A 202 3.01 -55.82 -7.60
CA ASP A 202 3.66 -56.95 -8.30
C ASP A 202 5.16 -56.68 -8.62
N GLU A 203 5.88 -57.79 -8.82
CA GLU A 203 7.31 -58.07 -8.59
C GLU A 203 8.36 -57.30 -9.47
N ASP A 204 7.99 -56.19 -10.09
CA ASP A 204 8.89 -55.32 -10.89
C ASP A 204 9.22 -53.98 -10.18
N ALA A 205 8.99 -53.94 -8.86
CA ALA A 205 8.91 -52.74 -8.03
C ALA A 205 10.21 -51.92 -7.96
N ARG A 206 11.39 -52.54 -8.09
CA ARG A 206 12.67 -51.84 -7.85
C ARG A 206 13.07 -50.88 -8.97
N LEU A 207 12.92 -51.30 -10.23
CA LEU A 207 13.23 -50.47 -11.40
C LEU A 207 12.23 -49.32 -11.57
N ARG A 208 10.94 -49.56 -11.28
CA ARG A 208 9.90 -48.51 -11.28
C ARG A 208 10.07 -47.53 -10.12
N ARG A 209 10.46 -48.00 -8.92
CA ARG A 209 10.74 -47.13 -7.77
C ARG A 209 11.91 -46.18 -8.05
N GLN A 210 13.00 -46.69 -8.65
CA GLN A 210 14.14 -45.86 -9.02
C GLN A 210 13.81 -44.84 -10.13
N LYS A 211 13.01 -45.22 -11.13
CA LYS A 211 12.50 -44.27 -12.14
C LYS A 211 11.56 -43.22 -11.54
N ARG A 212 10.68 -43.61 -10.60
CA ARG A 212 9.78 -42.70 -9.87
C ARG A 212 10.54 -41.70 -9.01
N GLU A 213 11.56 -42.14 -8.28
CA GLU A 213 12.39 -41.27 -7.45
C GLU A 213 13.17 -40.26 -8.29
N ARG A 214 13.72 -40.68 -9.44
CA ARG A 214 14.39 -39.77 -10.38
C ARG A 214 13.40 -38.77 -10.97
N ALA A 215 12.24 -39.24 -11.46
CA ALA A 215 11.21 -38.36 -12.01
C ALA A 215 10.68 -37.35 -10.98
N ALA A 216 10.52 -37.77 -9.71
CA ALA A 216 10.09 -36.90 -8.62
C ALA A 216 11.13 -35.80 -8.32
N ARG A 217 12.43 -36.15 -8.28
CA ARG A 217 13.51 -35.17 -8.08
C ARG A 217 13.58 -34.16 -9.23
N THR A 218 13.55 -34.64 -10.48
CA THR A 218 13.55 -33.81 -11.68
C THR A 218 12.34 -32.86 -11.68
N ALA A 219 11.15 -33.35 -11.33
CA ALA A 219 9.95 -32.51 -11.25
C ALA A 219 10.04 -31.42 -10.16
N ILE A 220 10.63 -31.71 -8.99
CA ILE A 220 10.85 -30.70 -7.93
C ILE A 220 11.82 -29.62 -8.41
N GLU A 221 12.90 -30.01 -9.09
CA GLU A 221 13.91 -29.07 -9.61
C GLU A 221 13.31 -28.13 -10.67
N ILE A 222 12.55 -28.67 -11.61
CA ILE A 222 11.86 -27.88 -12.64
C ILE A 222 10.82 -26.95 -12.02
N ARG A 223 10.10 -27.41 -10.99
CA ARG A 223 9.16 -26.56 -10.24
C ARG A 223 9.88 -25.41 -9.55
N ARG A 224 11.00 -25.67 -8.89
CA ARG A 224 11.85 -24.63 -8.26
C ARG A 224 12.35 -23.62 -9.30
N GLU A 225 12.83 -24.08 -10.44
CA GLU A 225 13.31 -23.22 -11.52
C GLU A 225 12.17 -22.34 -12.09
N SER A 226 10.97 -22.90 -12.25
CA SER A 226 9.79 -22.19 -12.73
C SER A 226 9.32 -21.10 -11.75
N LEU A 227 9.29 -21.40 -10.45
CA LEU A 227 8.94 -20.41 -9.41
C LEU A 227 9.97 -19.28 -9.33
N ASN A 228 11.26 -19.61 -9.42
CA ASN A 228 12.33 -18.61 -9.46
C ASN A 228 12.21 -17.70 -10.69
N ALA A 229 11.84 -18.24 -11.86
CA ALA A 229 11.59 -17.45 -13.07
C ALA A 229 10.41 -16.48 -12.88
N ALA A 230 9.32 -16.95 -12.28
CA ALA A 230 8.18 -16.11 -11.92
C ALA A 230 8.59 -14.97 -10.97
N GLN A 231 9.36 -15.26 -9.92
CA GLN A 231 9.85 -14.25 -8.99
C GLN A 231 10.70 -13.17 -9.65
N ARG A 232 11.63 -13.56 -10.55
CA ARG A 232 12.47 -12.58 -11.27
C ARG A 232 11.63 -11.62 -12.11
N SER A 233 10.60 -12.12 -12.79
CA SER A 233 9.71 -11.28 -13.59
C SER A 233 8.86 -10.34 -12.74
N LEU A 234 8.31 -10.80 -11.60
CA LEU A 234 7.58 -9.97 -10.63
C LEU A 234 8.49 -8.90 -10.01
N ALA A 235 9.73 -9.25 -9.67
CA ALA A 235 10.71 -8.32 -9.15
C ALA A 235 11.05 -7.22 -10.17
N ALA A 236 11.13 -7.55 -11.46
CA ALA A 236 11.33 -6.59 -12.54
C ALA A 236 10.09 -5.70 -12.75
N ALA A 237 8.88 -6.28 -12.66
CA ALA A 237 7.62 -5.57 -12.83
C ALA A 237 7.28 -4.63 -11.66
N ARG A 238 7.81 -4.87 -10.46
CA ARG A 238 7.60 -4.03 -9.25
C ARG A 238 7.90 -2.54 -9.46
N TYR A 239 8.78 -2.20 -10.39
CA TYR A 239 9.15 -0.81 -10.69
C TYR A 239 8.42 -0.23 -11.90
N ARG A 240 7.51 -0.98 -12.53
CA ARG A 240 6.74 -0.54 -13.69
C ARG A 240 5.65 0.44 -13.25
N LYS A 241 5.46 1.51 -14.03
CA LYS A 241 4.47 2.55 -13.74
C LYS A 241 3.05 1.94 -13.76
N GLY A 242 2.29 2.21 -12.70
CA GLY A 242 0.90 1.75 -12.58
C GLY A 242 0.74 0.43 -11.83
N VAL A 243 1.80 -0.35 -11.61
CA VAL A 243 1.69 -1.60 -10.86
C VAL A 243 1.50 -1.31 -9.37
N ASP A 244 0.54 -1.97 -8.71
CA ASP A 244 0.40 -1.89 -7.26
C ASP A 244 1.54 -2.65 -6.58
N PRO A 245 2.44 -1.96 -5.85
CA PRO A 245 3.53 -2.63 -5.15
C PRO A 245 3.05 -3.59 -4.06
N THR A 246 1.85 -3.39 -3.52
CA THR A 246 1.27 -4.21 -2.45
C THR A 246 0.84 -5.56 -3.00
N ALA A 247 0.04 -5.57 -4.07
CA ALA A 247 -0.37 -6.80 -4.76
C ALA A 247 0.82 -7.63 -5.26
N VAL A 248 1.86 -6.98 -5.82
CA VAL A 248 3.09 -7.68 -6.22
C VAL A 248 3.83 -8.27 -5.02
N ALA A 249 3.89 -7.55 -3.90
CA ALA A 249 4.54 -8.04 -2.68
C ALA A 249 3.78 -9.24 -2.08
N GLU A 250 2.45 -9.22 -2.09
CA GLU A 250 1.62 -10.33 -1.64
C GLU A 250 1.86 -11.59 -2.47
N LYS A 251 1.85 -11.46 -3.81
CA LYS A 251 2.14 -12.58 -4.70
C LYS A 251 3.57 -13.09 -4.58
N MET A 252 4.54 -12.20 -4.39
CA MET A 252 5.93 -12.60 -4.14
C MET A 252 6.04 -13.41 -2.85
N HIS A 253 5.35 -13.00 -1.78
CA HIS A 253 5.29 -13.72 -0.52
C HIS A 253 4.60 -15.09 -0.67
N GLU A 254 3.55 -15.17 -1.49
CA GLU A 254 2.90 -16.44 -1.83
C GLU A 254 3.88 -17.40 -2.56
N LEU A 255 4.63 -16.91 -3.54
CA LEU A 255 5.64 -17.70 -4.25
C LEU A 255 6.76 -18.16 -3.32
N ASP A 256 7.23 -17.31 -2.41
CA ASP A 256 8.24 -17.66 -1.39
C ASP A 256 7.74 -18.80 -0.50
N ARG A 257 6.50 -18.73 -0.01
CA ARG A 257 5.91 -19.84 0.78
C ARG A 257 5.87 -21.14 -0.01
N ARG A 258 5.49 -21.08 -1.29
CA ARG A 258 5.47 -22.28 -2.17
C ARG A 258 6.87 -22.82 -2.43
N LEU A 259 7.87 -21.95 -2.56
CA LEU A 259 9.28 -22.33 -2.74
C LEU A 259 9.85 -23.01 -1.49
N LEU A 260 9.52 -22.49 -0.31
CA LEU A 260 9.92 -23.05 1.00
C LEU A 260 9.24 -24.38 1.30
N ALA A 261 8.00 -24.58 0.82
CA ALA A 261 7.29 -25.86 0.95
C ALA A 261 7.88 -26.97 0.07
N LEU A 262 8.82 -26.66 -0.86
CA LEU A 262 9.48 -27.68 -1.66
C LEU A 262 10.47 -28.48 -0.81
N PRO A 263 10.46 -29.83 -0.88
CA PRO A 263 11.44 -30.66 -0.19
C PRO A 263 12.85 -30.20 -0.55
N HIS A 264 13.62 -29.77 0.46
CA HIS A 264 15.03 -29.51 0.27
C HIS A 264 15.71 -30.88 0.20
N GLY A 265 16.36 -31.16 -0.92
CA GLY A 265 17.23 -32.33 -0.99
C GLY A 265 18.30 -32.15 0.07
N GLU A 266 18.20 -32.92 1.16
CA GLU A 266 19.34 -33.14 2.04
C GLU A 266 20.43 -33.75 1.16
N GLU A 267 21.44 -32.94 0.82
CA GLU A 267 22.73 -33.45 0.41
C GLU A 267 23.27 -34.26 1.60
N ARG A 268 23.18 -35.59 1.48
CA ARG A 268 23.97 -36.54 2.26
C ARG A 268 25.12 -37.03 1.40
#